data_AF-A0A7X8WPG8-F1
#
_entry.id   AF-A0A7X8WPG8-F1
#
_cell.length_a   1.000
_cell.length_b   1.000
_cell.length_c   1.000
_cell.angle_alpha   90.00
_cell.angle_beta   90.00
_cell.angle_gamma   90.00
#
_symmetry.space_group_name_H-M   'P 1'
#
loop_
_entity.id
_entity.type
_entity.pdbx_description
1 polymer ?
#
loop_
_entity_poly.entity_id
_entity_poly.type
_entity_poly.pdbx_seq_one_letter_code
_entity_poly.pdbx_strand_id
1 'polypeptide(L)'
;MTETTVHPYPSKDSFDGGDLDCGNGLLLLIRKHIDPLAPGELLEIVSRDSTVGVDLPSWCNLTKNELINVHTEPGLWRFLVSKGPFTPPADAPAPITDVVTTNVDPDIVLQPQKLKKKRKKPQMAITQEVVEPSIPQSLPEPVDAAPILPLSVLSLGSWPRPRWLLSSLHQHLEGRLSAADFEADADDAVQLAVAAQERAGIDVVTDGEQRRDNYASFVGGILQNCQLIPVTDLLPYVDDPEQFNKELQALDVPAGEVRHPAVFGPLGRRDPLTVPEVEFAQSVAQKPVKVSLPGPYLLTRTMWMECISDRAYDDREALAVDIVRILREEVAHLLAQGTSIVQFDEPVLTEVLYGEQGQGGRTFMCGALGERGAQDEELAFAQHLLEQVTQGFPTDRLALHVCRGNWTTDESSALSGGYAPLVPLFRSINVGTLILELCTPRAAELD
;
A
#
# COMPACT_ATOMS: atom_id res chain seq x y z
N MET A 1 -29.29 33.38 38.45
CA MET A 1 -29.73 32.42 37.42
C MET A 1 -28.71 31.31 37.46
N THR A 2 -29.09 30.18 38.04
CA THR A 2 -28.21 29.02 38.25
C THR A 2 -27.95 28.34 36.92
N GLU A 3 -26.69 28.29 36.47
CA GLU A 3 -26.26 27.49 35.33
C GLU A 3 -26.63 26.03 35.59
N THR A 4 -27.52 25.48 34.78
CA THR A 4 -27.84 24.05 34.79
C THR A 4 -26.65 23.32 34.18
N THR A 5 -25.74 22.81 35.01
CA THR A 5 -24.63 21.98 34.57
C THR A 5 -25.18 20.65 34.05
N VAL A 6 -25.01 20.39 32.74
CA VAL A 6 -25.53 19.19 32.06
C VAL A 6 -24.80 17.91 32.49
N HIS A 7 -23.57 18.04 32.99
CA HIS A 7 -22.73 16.93 33.44
C HIS A 7 -22.51 16.95 34.96
N PRO A 8 -22.29 15.78 35.59
CA PRO A 8 -22.09 15.66 37.04
C PRO A 8 -20.75 16.24 37.53
N TYR A 9 -19.79 16.47 36.63
CA TYR A 9 -18.48 17.03 36.91
C TYR A 9 -18.13 18.10 35.87
N PRO A 10 -17.38 19.16 36.23
CA PRO A 10 -16.93 20.17 35.27
C PRO A 10 -15.87 19.59 34.33
N SER A 11 -15.98 19.92 33.04
CA SER A 11 -14.94 19.63 32.07
C SER A 11 -13.79 20.65 32.17
N LYS A 12 -12.57 20.20 31.88
CA LYS A 12 -11.37 21.04 31.78
C LYS A 12 -11.30 21.73 30.42
N ASP A 13 -11.80 21.07 29.39
CA ASP A 13 -11.93 21.57 28.04
C ASP A 13 -13.24 21.07 27.41
N SER A 14 -13.74 21.76 26.39
CA SER A 14 -15.00 21.44 25.72
C SER A 14 -14.95 21.86 24.26
N PHE A 15 -15.54 21.06 23.36
CA PHE A 15 -15.75 21.49 21.99
C PHE A 15 -17.05 20.93 21.39
N ASP A 16 -17.57 21.63 20.37
CA ASP A 16 -18.72 21.20 19.57
C ASP A 16 -18.23 20.65 18.22
N GLY A 17 -18.44 19.35 18.03
CA GLY A 17 -18.08 18.60 16.83
C GLY A 17 -19.07 18.74 15.67
N GLY A 18 -20.19 19.46 15.84
CA GLY A 18 -21.15 19.67 14.76
C GLY A 18 -21.81 18.36 14.32
N ASP A 19 -21.91 18.17 13.00
CA ASP A 19 -22.42 16.96 12.36
C ASP A 19 -21.30 15.97 11.97
N LEU A 20 -20.09 16.12 12.55
CA LEU A 20 -18.98 15.22 12.28
C LEU A 20 -19.18 13.89 13.02
N ASP A 21 -19.05 12.79 12.29
CA ASP A 21 -18.97 11.45 12.89
C ASP A 21 -17.53 11.11 13.33
N CYS A 22 -17.38 10.02 14.09
CA CYS A 22 -16.07 9.55 14.57
C CYS A 22 -15.11 9.17 13.42
N GLY A 23 -15.61 8.80 12.24
CA GLY A 23 -14.80 8.45 11.07
C GLY A 23 -14.32 9.66 10.24
N ASN A 24 -15.07 10.76 10.23
CA ASN A 24 -14.91 11.90 9.30
C ASN A 24 -14.39 13.18 9.98
N GLY A 25 -13.77 13.07 11.16
CA GLY A 25 -12.99 14.17 11.75
C GLY A 25 -13.28 14.46 13.22
N LEU A 26 -14.35 13.91 13.81
CA LEU A 26 -14.64 14.12 15.24
C LEU A 26 -13.49 13.61 16.11
N LEU A 27 -12.89 12.47 15.79
CA LEU A 27 -11.75 11.92 16.53
C LEU A 27 -10.49 12.81 16.47
N LEU A 28 -10.27 13.57 15.39
CA LEU A 28 -9.16 14.51 15.30
C LEU A 28 -9.36 15.70 16.23
N LEU A 29 -10.61 16.19 16.32
CA LEU A 29 -10.98 17.21 17.29
C LEU A 29 -10.83 16.66 18.72
N ILE A 30 -11.30 15.44 18.98
CA ILE A 30 -11.13 14.80 20.27
C ILE A 30 -9.65 14.70 20.65
N ARG A 31 -8.77 14.23 19.75
CA ARG A 31 -7.32 14.18 19.98
C ARG A 31 -6.72 15.54 20.30
N LYS A 32 -7.06 16.56 19.51
CA LYS A 32 -6.61 17.95 19.73
C LYS A 32 -6.94 18.45 21.14
N HIS A 33 -8.07 18.05 21.69
CA HIS A 33 -8.55 18.48 23.00
C HIS A 33 -8.17 17.53 24.16
N ILE A 34 -8.02 16.22 23.92
CA ILE A 34 -7.72 15.22 24.96
C ILE A 34 -6.20 14.97 25.14
N ASP A 35 -5.40 15.10 24.09
CA ASP A 35 -3.94 14.87 24.15
C ASP A 35 -3.23 15.88 25.06
N PRO A 36 -3.63 17.17 25.15
CA PRO A 36 -3.07 18.12 26.09
C PRO A 36 -3.48 17.91 27.57
N LEU A 37 -4.55 17.16 27.84
CA LEU A 37 -5.05 16.96 29.21
C LEU A 37 -4.11 16.08 30.05
N ALA A 38 -4.07 16.30 31.36
CA ALA A 38 -3.45 15.37 32.30
C ALA A 38 -4.35 14.14 32.54
N PRO A 39 -3.80 12.98 32.92
CA PRO A 39 -4.60 11.82 33.31
C PRO A 39 -5.60 12.16 34.42
N GLY A 40 -6.87 11.77 34.25
CA GLY A 40 -7.98 12.06 35.15
C GLY A 40 -8.69 13.40 34.89
N GLU A 41 -8.20 14.24 33.98
CA GLU A 41 -8.91 15.46 33.56
C GLU A 41 -10.01 15.14 32.54
N LEU A 42 -11.08 15.93 32.58
CA LEU A 42 -12.33 15.68 31.84
C LEU A 42 -12.47 16.56 30.61
N LEU A 43 -12.98 15.99 29.51
CA LEU A 43 -13.29 16.64 28.25
C LEU A 43 -14.80 16.51 27.98
N GLU A 44 -15.46 17.63 27.66
CA GLU A 44 -16.82 17.61 27.12
C GLU A 44 -16.79 17.57 25.58
N ILE A 45 -17.57 16.67 24.99
CA ILE A 45 -17.72 16.50 23.54
C ILE A 45 -19.20 16.67 23.20
N VAL A 46 -19.52 17.68 22.40
CA VAL A 46 -20.88 17.91 21.89
C VAL A 46 -20.95 17.48 20.42
N SER A 47 -21.96 16.70 20.02
CA SER A 47 -22.16 16.29 18.62
C SER A 47 -23.64 16.17 18.24
N ARG A 48 -23.97 16.44 16.98
CA ARG A 48 -25.31 16.31 16.38
C ARG A 48 -25.43 15.08 15.47
N ASP A 49 -24.32 14.43 15.17
CA ASP A 49 -24.35 13.20 14.39
C ASP A 49 -24.99 12.05 15.19
N SER A 50 -25.71 11.17 14.52
CA SER A 50 -26.45 10.07 15.17
C SER A 50 -25.62 8.83 15.48
N THR A 51 -24.46 8.65 14.82
CA THR A 51 -23.61 7.46 14.96
C THR A 51 -22.74 7.52 16.21
N VAL A 52 -22.44 8.73 16.70
CA VAL A 52 -21.62 8.99 17.89
C VAL A 52 -22.15 8.31 19.15
N GLY A 53 -23.46 8.03 19.24
CA GLY A 53 -24.05 7.30 20.36
C GLY A 53 -23.48 5.88 20.54
N VAL A 54 -22.94 5.29 19.47
CA VAL A 54 -22.29 3.96 19.48
C VAL A 54 -20.77 4.10 19.38
N ASP A 55 -20.30 5.03 18.55
CA ASP A 55 -18.88 5.12 18.21
C ASP A 55 -18.02 5.72 19.34
N LEU A 56 -18.53 6.75 20.05
CA LEU A 56 -17.77 7.38 21.13
C LEU A 56 -17.53 6.47 22.35
N PRO A 57 -18.55 5.73 22.84
CA PRO A 57 -18.31 4.72 23.88
C PRO A 57 -17.29 3.66 23.45
N SER A 58 -17.35 3.21 22.20
CA SER A 58 -16.41 2.23 21.64
C SER A 58 -14.98 2.79 21.57
N TRP A 59 -14.83 4.04 21.13
CA TRP A 59 -13.55 4.73 21.11
C TRP A 59 -12.95 4.93 22.52
N CYS A 60 -13.76 5.28 23.52
CA CYS A 60 -13.31 5.41 24.91
C CYS A 60 -12.69 4.09 25.41
N ASN A 61 -13.37 2.96 25.17
CA ASN A 61 -12.86 1.63 25.52
C ASN A 61 -11.53 1.30 24.82
N LEU A 62 -11.42 1.55 23.51
CA LEU A 62 -10.22 1.28 22.72
C LEU A 62 -9.01 2.12 23.17
N THR A 63 -9.25 3.37 23.54
CA THR A 63 -8.19 4.32 23.95
C THR A 63 -7.92 4.32 25.45
N LYS A 64 -8.61 3.48 26.21
CA LYS A 64 -8.56 3.41 27.68
C LYS A 64 -8.91 4.73 28.37
N ASN A 65 -9.72 5.56 27.71
CA ASN A 65 -10.33 6.74 28.29
C ASN A 65 -11.67 6.36 28.93
N GLU A 66 -12.01 6.94 30.08
CA GLU A 66 -13.22 6.54 30.81
C GLU A 66 -14.40 7.44 30.42
N LEU A 67 -15.49 6.86 29.91
CA LEU A 67 -16.72 7.60 29.63
C LEU A 67 -17.50 7.83 30.93
N ILE A 68 -17.56 9.07 31.38
CA ILE A 68 -18.11 9.45 32.69
C ILE A 68 -19.61 9.72 32.64
N ASN A 69 -20.08 10.39 31.58
CA ASN A 69 -21.49 10.71 31.45
C ASN A 69 -21.88 10.92 29.99
N VAL A 70 -23.14 10.60 29.66
CA VAL A 70 -23.76 10.90 28.37
C VAL A 70 -25.10 11.55 28.63
N HIS A 71 -25.34 12.69 27.99
CA HIS A 71 -26.63 13.38 28.01
C HIS A 71 -27.14 13.52 26.58
N THR A 72 -28.41 13.20 26.37
CA THR A 72 -29.03 13.19 25.03
C THR A 72 -30.27 14.07 24.99
N GLU A 73 -30.30 14.93 23.98
CA GLU A 73 -31.46 15.74 23.57
C GLU A 73 -31.77 15.41 22.10
N PRO A 74 -33.00 15.64 21.61
CA PRO A 74 -33.34 15.36 20.22
C PRO A 74 -32.37 16.05 19.24
N GLY A 75 -31.56 15.25 18.55
CA GLY A 75 -30.54 15.72 17.59
C GLY A 75 -29.25 16.27 18.23
N LEU A 76 -29.00 16.01 19.51
CA LEU A 76 -27.80 16.50 20.20
C LEU A 76 -27.33 15.53 21.29
N TRP A 77 -26.05 15.18 21.23
CA TRP A 77 -25.35 14.33 22.20
C TRP A 77 -24.28 15.15 22.92
N ARG A 78 -24.16 14.94 24.23
CA ARG A 78 -23.06 15.48 25.05
C ARG A 78 -22.41 14.35 25.81
N PHE A 79 -21.10 14.20 25.65
CA PHE A 79 -20.30 13.16 26.31
C PHE A 79 -19.28 13.82 27.22
N LEU A 80 -19.13 13.28 28.42
CA LEU A 80 -18.06 13.65 29.35
C LEU A 80 -17.07 12.49 29.43
N VAL A 81 -15.83 12.72 29.01
CA VAL A 81 -14.78 11.69 28.92
C VAL A 81 -13.57 12.09 29.76
N SER A 82 -13.05 11.15 30.55
CA SER A 82 -11.79 11.29 31.28
C SER A 82 -10.61 10.77 30.47
N LYS A 83 -9.49 11.48 30.50
CA LYS A 83 -8.22 10.95 29.99
C LYS A 83 -7.70 9.86 30.92
N GLY A 84 -7.83 8.60 30.52
CA GLY A 84 -7.54 7.48 31.42
C GLY A 84 -8.59 7.30 32.54
N PRO A 85 -8.30 6.42 33.52
CA PRO A 85 -9.18 6.17 34.67
C PRO A 85 -9.47 7.43 35.49
N PHE A 86 -10.73 7.62 35.87
CA PHE A 86 -11.21 8.75 36.65
C PHE A 86 -11.38 8.40 38.13
N THR A 87 -10.96 9.32 39.01
CA THR A 87 -11.24 9.23 40.44
C THR A 87 -12.05 10.45 40.86
N PRO A 88 -13.32 10.28 41.29
CA PRO A 88 -14.16 11.41 41.66
C PRO A 88 -13.61 12.14 42.91
N PRO A 89 -13.75 13.47 43.01
CA PRO A 89 -13.42 14.21 44.22
C PRO A 89 -14.22 13.73 45.43
N ALA A 90 -13.61 13.75 46.63
CA ALA A 90 -14.21 13.24 47.87
C ALA A 90 -15.54 13.92 48.28
N ASP A 91 -15.84 15.11 47.73
CA ASP A 91 -17.04 15.92 48.00
C ASP A 91 -18.05 15.93 46.82
N ALA A 92 -17.96 14.99 45.88
CA ALA A 92 -18.84 14.96 44.70
C ALA A 92 -20.29 14.51 45.02
N PRO A 93 -21.31 15.15 44.42
CA PRO A 93 -22.69 14.69 44.54
C PRO A 93 -22.88 13.32 43.87
N ALA A 94 -23.80 12.51 44.42
CA ALA A 94 -24.09 11.15 43.94
C ALA A 94 -24.42 11.12 42.44
N PRO A 95 -24.02 10.08 41.69
CA PRO A 95 -24.25 10.00 40.25
C PRO A 95 -25.74 10.02 39.92
N ILE A 96 -26.12 10.85 38.95
CA ILE A 96 -27.48 10.92 38.41
C ILE A 96 -27.67 9.70 37.50
N THR A 97 -28.38 8.69 37.99
CA THR A 97 -28.74 7.48 37.23
C THR A 97 -30.08 7.68 36.52
N ASP A 98 -30.05 8.18 35.29
CA ASP A 98 -31.16 8.04 34.34
C ASP A 98 -30.63 7.34 33.08
N VAL A 99 -30.51 6.01 33.15
CA VAL A 99 -30.28 5.16 31.98
C VAL A 99 -31.65 4.71 31.47
N VAL A 100 -32.12 5.33 30.38
CA VAL A 100 -33.27 4.82 29.62
C VAL A 100 -32.78 3.70 28.71
N THR A 101 -32.96 2.44 29.15
CA THR A 101 -32.83 1.26 28.30
C THR A 101 -34.05 1.13 27.39
N THR A 102 -33.93 1.41 26.11
CA THR A 102 -34.94 0.98 25.11
C THR A 102 -34.60 -0.43 24.64
N ASN A 103 -35.41 -1.40 25.07
CA ASN A 103 -35.43 -2.77 24.55
C ASN A 103 -35.84 -2.76 23.07
N VAL A 104 -35.12 -3.53 22.24
CA VAL A 104 -35.50 -3.83 20.85
C VAL A 104 -36.28 -5.15 20.84
N ASP A 105 -37.43 -5.12 20.17
CA ASP A 105 -38.44 -6.19 20.07
C ASP A 105 -37.94 -7.37 19.20
N PRO A 106 -38.11 -8.67 19.59
CA PRO A 106 -37.49 -9.80 18.90
C PRO A 106 -38.20 -10.29 17.61
N ASP A 107 -39.38 -9.78 17.25
CA ASP A 107 -40.19 -10.33 16.15
C ASP A 107 -40.26 -9.40 14.93
N ILE A 108 -39.15 -9.27 14.18
CA ILE A 108 -39.20 -8.83 12.78
C ILE A 108 -38.96 -10.01 11.86
N VAL A 109 -40.07 -10.58 11.38
CA VAL A 109 -40.14 -11.60 10.34
C VAL A 109 -39.51 -11.07 9.04
N LEU A 110 -38.50 -11.77 8.54
CA LEU A 110 -37.88 -11.55 7.22
C LEU A 110 -38.91 -11.78 6.10
N GLN A 111 -39.37 -10.69 5.47
CA GLN A 111 -39.95 -10.75 4.13
C GLN A 111 -38.84 -10.57 3.07
N PRO A 112 -38.94 -11.26 1.91
CA PRO A 112 -37.90 -11.24 0.89
C PRO A 112 -37.76 -9.84 0.31
N GLN A 113 -36.64 -9.19 0.63
CA GLN A 113 -36.32 -7.84 0.15
C GLN A 113 -35.89 -7.90 -1.32
N LYS A 114 -36.58 -7.10 -2.13
CA LYS A 114 -36.12 -6.67 -3.45
C LYS A 114 -34.72 -6.06 -3.32
N LEU A 115 -33.83 -6.41 -4.27
CA LEU A 115 -32.44 -5.97 -4.41
C LEU A 115 -32.21 -4.54 -3.88
N LYS A 116 -31.52 -4.44 -2.73
CA LYS A 116 -31.06 -3.19 -2.12
C LYS A 116 -29.93 -2.60 -2.97
N LYS A 117 -29.99 -1.29 -3.24
CA LYS A 117 -28.86 -0.51 -3.79
C LYS A 117 -27.66 -0.63 -2.82
N LYS A 118 -26.46 -0.94 -3.35
CA LYS A 118 -25.20 -1.00 -2.60
C LYS A 118 -25.04 0.28 -1.74
N ARG A 119 -24.79 0.09 -0.45
CA ARG A 119 -24.41 1.16 0.50
C ARG A 119 -23.05 1.69 0.02
N LYS A 120 -22.90 3.01 -0.21
CA LYS A 120 -21.60 3.57 -0.63
C LYS A 120 -20.58 3.38 0.49
N LYS A 121 -19.46 2.71 0.21
CA LYS A 121 -18.35 2.54 1.16
C LYS A 121 -17.80 3.94 1.54
N PRO A 122 -17.33 4.14 2.78
CA PRO A 122 -16.64 5.37 3.15
C PRO A 122 -15.42 5.54 2.24
N GLN A 123 -15.24 6.74 1.68
CA GLN A 123 -14.14 7.03 0.76
C GLN A 123 -13.14 7.97 1.44
N MET A 124 -11.86 7.70 1.27
CA MET A 124 -10.79 8.49 1.87
C MET A 124 -10.77 9.92 1.29
N ALA A 125 -10.49 10.95 2.09
CA ALA A 125 -10.43 12.33 1.60
C ALA A 125 -9.27 12.53 0.61
N ILE A 126 -9.46 13.40 -0.39
CA ILE A 126 -8.37 13.80 -1.28
C ILE A 126 -7.38 14.67 -0.48
N THR A 127 -6.12 14.27 -0.45
CA THR A 127 -5.04 14.94 0.29
C THR A 127 -4.13 15.79 -0.58
N GLN A 128 -4.31 15.78 -1.90
CA GLN A 128 -3.50 16.51 -2.88
C GLN A 128 -4.34 17.10 -4.02
N GLU A 129 -3.81 18.12 -4.70
CA GLU A 129 -4.42 18.61 -5.94
C GLU A 129 -4.25 17.56 -7.04
N VAL A 130 -5.35 17.16 -7.67
CA VAL A 130 -5.34 16.24 -8.81
C VAL A 130 -4.96 17.02 -10.06
N VAL A 131 -3.90 16.58 -10.74
CA VAL A 131 -3.36 17.22 -11.95
C VAL A 131 -3.69 16.40 -13.20
N GLU A 132 -3.75 17.04 -14.35
CA GLU A 132 -3.87 16.31 -15.62
C GLU A 132 -2.53 15.63 -15.97
N PRO A 133 -2.49 14.31 -16.21
CA PRO A 133 -1.26 13.61 -16.58
C PRO A 133 -0.64 14.16 -17.86
N SER A 134 0.69 14.33 -17.84
CA SER A 134 1.44 14.59 -19.07
C SER A 134 1.75 13.28 -19.78
N ILE A 135 1.25 13.10 -21.00
CA ILE A 135 1.48 11.89 -21.80
C ILE A 135 2.36 12.25 -23.01
N PRO A 136 3.51 11.58 -23.21
CA PRO A 136 4.35 11.82 -24.37
C PRO A 136 3.63 11.43 -25.66
N GLN A 137 3.79 12.24 -26.72
CA GLN A 137 3.19 11.96 -28.03
C GLN A 137 3.86 10.80 -28.78
N SER A 138 5.12 10.52 -28.44
CA SER A 138 5.93 9.45 -29.05
C SER A 138 6.89 8.87 -28.02
N LEU A 139 7.20 7.58 -28.17
CA LEU A 139 8.21 6.90 -27.38
C LEU A 139 9.55 6.94 -28.11
N PRO A 140 10.69 7.09 -27.39
CA PRO A 140 12.00 6.97 -28.02
C PRO A 140 12.24 5.54 -28.51
N GLU A 141 12.97 5.42 -29.61
CA GLU A 141 13.34 4.12 -30.18
C GLU A 141 14.49 3.48 -29.37
N PRO A 142 14.49 2.15 -29.20
CA PRO A 142 15.61 1.42 -28.62
C PRO A 142 16.93 1.69 -29.38
N VAL A 143 18.02 1.88 -28.65
CA VAL A 143 19.38 1.90 -29.22
C VAL A 143 20.04 0.55 -29.05
N ASP A 144 21.10 0.26 -29.81
CA ASP A 144 21.89 -0.96 -29.63
C ASP A 144 22.46 -1.05 -28.21
N ALA A 145 22.46 -2.25 -27.63
CA ALA A 145 23.01 -2.55 -26.32
C ALA A 145 23.90 -3.78 -26.36
N ALA A 146 24.72 -3.97 -25.33
CA ALA A 146 25.56 -5.16 -25.23
C ALA A 146 24.70 -6.44 -25.14
N PRO A 147 24.94 -7.44 -26.01
CA PRO A 147 24.14 -8.65 -26.04
C PRO A 147 24.41 -9.53 -24.82
N ILE A 148 23.39 -10.23 -24.36
CA ILE A 148 23.51 -11.21 -23.29
C ILE A 148 23.96 -12.54 -23.88
N LEU A 149 25.13 -13.01 -23.47
CA LEU A 149 25.71 -14.24 -24.02
C LEU A 149 25.04 -15.48 -23.39
N PRO A 150 24.99 -16.62 -24.10
CA PRO A 150 24.57 -17.88 -23.50
C PRO A 150 25.36 -18.21 -22.23
N LEU A 151 24.69 -18.74 -21.21
CA LEU A 151 25.26 -19.07 -19.90
C LEU A 151 25.75 -17.84 -19.09
N SER A 152 25.34 -16.62 -19.45
CA SER A 152 25.62 -15.42 -18.65
C SER A 152 25.06 -15.58 -17.23
N VAL A 153 25.84 -15.16 -16.24
CA VAL A 153 25.42 -15.06 -14.84
C VAL A 153 24.87 -13.66 -14.57
N LEU A 154 23.67 -13.59 -14.00
CA LEU A 154 22.98 -12.34 -13.68
C LEU A 154 22.42 -12.36 -12.26
N SER A 155 22.44 -11.20 -11.60
CA SER A 155 21.75 -10.98 -10.32
C SER A 155 20.23 -10.93 -10.54
N LEU A 156 19.43 -11.30 -9.54
CA LEU A 156 17.96 -11.22 -9.61
C LEU A 156 17.45 -9.76 -9.57
N GLY A 157 18.04 -8.94 -8.70
CA GLY A 157 17.58 -7.57 -8.45
C GLY A 157 18.32 -6.99 -7.26
N SER A 158 17.62 -6.84 -6.14
CA SER A 158 18.13 -6.27 -4.88
C SER A 158 19.40 -6.92 -4.33
N TRP A 159 20.23 -6.09 -3.69
CA TRP A 159 21.44 -6.48 -2.95
C TRP A 159 21.36 -6.01 -1.49
N PRO A 160 22.06 -6.68 -0.55
CA PRO A 160 22.08 -6.27 0.85
C PRO A 160 22.53 -4.81 1.02
N ARG A 161 21.68 -3.99 1.64
CA ARG A 161 21.97 -2.58 1.89
C ARG A 161 22.95 -2.42 3.05
N PRO A 162 23.97 -1.55 2.93
CA PRO A 162 24.80 -1.17 4.06
C PRO A 162 23.96 -0.55 5.18
N ARG A 163 24.38 -0.74 6.44
CA ARG A 163 23.64 -0.21 7.61
C ARG A 163 23.45 1.30 7.59
N TRP A 164 24.43 2.03 7.06
CA TRP A 164 24.35 3.48 6.95
C TRP A 164 23.25 3.89 5.95
N LEU A 165 23.09 3.18 4.84
CA LEU A 165 22.05 3.46 3.84
C LEU A 165 20.65 3.23 4.43
N LEU A 166 20.47 2.18 5.23
CA LEU A 166 19.20 1.96 5.94
C LEU A 166 18.86 3.14 6.85
N SER A 167 19.86 3.71 7.54
CA SER A 167 19.65 4.90 8.35
C SER A 167 19.30 6.13 7.50
N SER A 168 20.00 6.33 6.38
CA SER A 168 19.76 7.44 5.46
C SER A 168 18.37 7.36 4.82
N LEU A 169 17.93 6.16 4.41
CA LEU A 169 16.59 5.91 3.90
C LEU A 169 15.51 6.29 4.93
N HIS A 170 15.63 5.84 6.18
CA HIS A 170 14.68 6.22 7.23
C HIS A 170 14.66 7.74 7.47
N GLN A 171 15.83 8.38 7.52
CA GLN A 171 15.92 9.82 7.70
C GLN A 171 15.32 10.60 6.52
N HIS A 172 15.49 10.10 5.30
CA HIS A 172 14.91 10.68 4.10
C HIS A 172 13.38 10.58 4.10
N LEU A 173 12.83 9.40 4.39
CA LEU A 173 11.39 9.17 4.49
C LEU A 173 10.73 10.02 5.59
N GLU A 174 11.45 10.35 6.66
CA GLU A 174 11.00 11.24 7.74
C GLU A 174 11.24 12.74 7.45
N GLY A 175 11.81 13.09 6.28
CA GLY A 175 12.14 14.46 5.91
C GLY A 175 13.29 15.09 6.71
N ARG A 176 14.09 14.27 7.41
CA ARG A 176 15.26 14.70 8.19
C ARG A 176 16.56 14.72 7.38
N LEU A 177 16.59 14.06 6.22
CA LEU A 177 17.71 14.07 5.28
C LEU A 177 17.25 14.67 3.95
N SER A 178 18.06 15.56 3.37
CA SER A 178 17.75 16.15 2.08
C SER A 178 17.78 15.08 0.98
N ALA A 179 17.03 15.27 -0.11
CA ALA A 179 17.08 14.36 -1.25
C ALA A 179 18.50 14.25 -1.82
N ALA A 180 19.24 15.35 -1.91
CA ALA A 180 20.61 15.35 -2.43
C ALA A 180 21.57 14.54 -1.55
N ASP A 181 21.46 14.63 -0.22
CA ASP A 181 22.30 13.86 0.70
C ASP A 181 21.94 12.37 0.65
N PHE A 182 20.65 12.04 0.55
CA PHE A 182 20.19 10.66 0.38
C PHE A 182 20.71 10.05 -0.94
N GLU A 183 20.64 10.79 -2.04
CA GLU A 183 21.15 10.32 -3.34
C GLU A 183 22.67 10.09 -3.30
N ALA A 184 23.43 10.93 -2.61
CA ALA A 184 24.87 10.73 -2.45
C ALA A 184 25.19 9.45 -1.64
N ASP A 185 24.48 9.21 -0.54
CA ASP A 185 24.59 7.97 0.21
C ASP A 185 24.21 6.77 -0.67
N ALA A 186 23.11 6.85 -1.40
CA ALA A 186 22.67 5.78 -2.28
C ALA A 186 23.65 5.53 -3.46
N ASP A 187 24.31 6.56 -4.01
CA ASP A 187 25.41 6.45 -4.99
C ASP A 187 26.57 5.62 -4.46
N ASP A 188 26.98 5.85 -3.21
CA ASP A 188 28.05 5.07 -2.58
C ASP A 188 27.66 3.60 -2.42
N ALA A 189 26.39 3.31 -2.14
CA ALA A 189 25.92 1.93 -1.97
C ALA A 189 25.84 1.18 -3.30
N VAL A 190 25.35 1.85 -4.36
CA VAL A 190 25.31 1.30 -5.71
C VAL A 190 26.72 0.97 -6.19
N GLN A 191 27.70 1.86 -5.97
CA GLN A 191 29.09 1.59 -6.29
C GLN A 191 29.63 0.34 -5.59
N LEU A 192 29.32 0.15 -4.29
CA LEU A 192 29.71 -1.05 -3.56
C LEU A 192 29.06 -2.32 -4.13
N ALA A 193 27.77 -2.26 -4.47
CA ALA A 193 27.01 -3.39 -5.03
C ALA A 193 27.52 -3.77 -6.43
N VAL A 194 27.71 -2.80 -7.32
CA VAL A 194 28.27 -3.02 -8.68
C VAL A 194 29.67 -3.60 -8.58
N ALA A 195 30.56 -2.99 -7.78
CA ALA A 195 31.93 -3.49 -7.63
C ALA A 195 31.98 -4.90 -7.02
N ALA A 196 31.05 -5.25 -6.12
CA ALA A 196 30.96 -6.60 -5.58
C ALA A 196 30.54 -7.62 -6.65
N GLN A 197 29.57 -7.27 -7.48
CA GLN A 197 29.11 -8.12 -8.59
C GLN A 197 30.24 -8.37 -9.61
N GLU A 198 30.97 -7.32 -9.99
CA GLU A 198 32.08 -7.44 -10.93
C GLU A 198 33.23 -8.29 -10.38
N ARG A 199 33.59 -8.11 -9.09
CA ARG A 199 34.58 -8.96 -8.43
C ARG A 199 34.15 -10.43 -8.35
N ALA A 200 32.85 -10.68 -8.24
CA ALA A 200 32.28 -12.03 -8.25
C ALA A 200 32.25 -12.66 -9.66
N GLY A 201 32.54 -11.89 -10.71
CA GLY A 201 32.52 -12.36 -12.09
C GLY A 201 31.13 -12.43 -12.71
N ILE A 202 30.16 -11.66 -12.19
CA ILE A 202 28.81 -11.56 -12.78
C ILE A 202 28.89 -10.91 -14.17
N ASP A 203 28.12 -11.44 -15.12
CA ASP A 203 28.13 -11.01 -16.52
C ASP A 203 27.19 -9.84 -16.78
N VAL A 204 26.06 -9.77 -16.07
CA VAL A 204 25.08 -8.69 -16.13
C VAL A 204 24.78 -8.19 -14.73
N VAL A 205 25.11 -6.92 -14.47
CA VAL A 205 25.00 -6.32 -13.14
C VAL A 205 23.69 -5.56 -12.96
N THR A 206 23.27 -5.37 -11.71
CA THR A 206 22.19 -4.46 -11.32
C THR A 206 22.76 -3.35 -10.42
N ASP A 207 22.02 -2.26 -10.23
CA ASP A 207 22.33 -1.26 -9.21
C ASP A 207 22.16 -1.82 -7.78
N GLY A 208 21.50 -2.98 -7.66
CA GLY A 208 21.19 -3.63 -6.39
C GLY A 208 19.96 -3.05 -5.71
N GLU A 209 19.14 -2.25 -6.39
CA GLU A 209 17.92 -1.62 -5.88
C GLU A 209 18.15 -0.86 -4.57
N GLN A 210 19.32 -0.22 -4.46
CA GLN A 210 19.80 0.35 -3.20
C GLN A 210 18.92 1.51 -2.74
N ARG A 211 18.40 2.33 -3.67
CA ARG A 211 17.63 3.54 -3.37
C ARG A 211 16.17 3.29 -3.02
N ARG A 212 15.67 2.09 -3.29
CA ARG A 212 14.24 1.76 -3.19
C ARG A 212 13.86 1.47 -1.74
N ASP A 213 12.77 2.05 -1.28
CA ASP A 213 12.19 1.80 0.04
C ASP A 213 11.58 0.39 0.12
N ASN A 214 10.81 0.03 -0.90
CA ASN A 214 10.23 -1.28 -1.10
C ASN A 214 9.99 -1.51 -2.61
N TYR A 215 9.73 -2.76 -2.97
CA TYR A 215 9.65 -3.24 -4.33
C TYR A 215 8.59 -2.53 -5.19
N ALA A 216 7.40 -2.21 -4.67
CA ALA A 216 6.31 -1.61 -5.45
C ALA A 216 5.96 -0.16 -5.06
N SER A 217 6.24 0.26 -3.82
CA SER A 217 5.86 1.59 -3.33
C SER A 217 6.64 2.72 -3.99
N PHE A 218 7.92 2.49 -4.33
CA PHE A 218 8.74 3.52 -4.97
C PHE A 218 8.09 4.07 -6.25
N VAL A 219 7.40 3.21 -7.02
CA VAL A 219 6.65 3.63 -8.21
C VAL A 219 5.58 4.65 -7.82
N GLY A 220 4.75 4.33 -6.82
CA GLY A 220 3.70 5.24 -6.35
C GLY A 220 4.22 6.57 -5.78
N GLY A 221 5.46 6.61 -5.30
CA GLY A 221 6.13 7.86 -4.89
C GLY A 221 6.51 8.79 -6.05
N ILE A 222 6.61 8.27 -7.28
CA ILE A 222 7.03 9.01 -8.48
C ILE A 222 5.84 9.42 -9.35
N LEU A 223 4.76 8.64 -9.33
CA LEU A 223 3.59 8.88 -10.18
C LEU A 223 2.82 10.13 -9.77
N GLN A 224 2.34 10.87 -10.77
CA GLN A 224 1.36 11.94 -10.60
C GLN A 224 0.05 11.33 -10.07
N ASN A 225 -0.63 12.06 -9.19
CA ASN A 225 -1.89 11.66 -8.55
C ASN A 225 -1.83 10.38 -7.72
N CYS A 226 -0.63 9.86 -7.44
CA CYS A 226 -0.40 8.80 -6.47
C CYS A 226 0.31 9.37 -5.24
N GLN A 227 -0.02 8.86 -4.05
CA GLN A 227 0.66 9.24 -2.82
C GLN A 227 0.88 8.01 -1.94
N LEU A 228 2.07 7.91 -1.36
CA LEU A 228 2.38 6.94 -0.34
C LEU A 228 1.76 7.33 1.01
N ILE A 229 0.73 6.60 1.42
CA ILE A 229 0.07 6.76 2.72
C ILE A 229 0.44 5.61 3.67
N PRO A 230 0.52 5.83 4.98
CA PRO A 230 0.63 4.73 5.95
C PRO A 230 -0.48 3.71 5.71
N VAL A 231 -0.14 2.42 5.69
CA VAL A 231 -1.15 1.37 5.53
C VAL A 231 -2.18 1.39 6.67
N THR A 232 -1.80 1.92 7.84
CA THR A 232 -2.71 2.14 8.98
C THR A 232 -3.81 3.14 8.68
N ASP A 233 -3.61 4.06 7.74
CA ASP A 233 -4.63 5.04 7.35
C ASP A 233 -5.75 4.39 6.53
N LEU A 234 -5.55 3.15 6.07
CA LEU A 234 -6.55 2.35 5.37
C LEU A 234 -7.50 1.61 6.32
N LEU A 235 -7.14 1.45 7.60
CA LEU A 235 -7.94 0.71 8.60
C LEU A 235 -9.43 1.14 8.66
N PRO A 236 -9.79 2.43 8.56
CA PRO A 236 -11.20 2.85 8.57
C PRO A 236 -11.98 2.48 7.31
N TYR A 237 -11.29 2.10 6.24
CA TYR A 237 -11.85 1.95 4.89
C TYR A 237 -11.82 0.50 4.39
N VAL A 238 -11.17 -0.41 5.11
CA VAL A 238 -11.20 -1.85 4.81
C VAL A 238 -12.47 -2.50 5.37
N ASP A 239 -12.94 -3.55 4.71
CA ASP A 239 -14.21 -4.21 5.07
C ASP A 239 -14.11 -4.99 6.41
N ASP A 240 -12.92 -5.50 6.75
CA ASP A 240 -12.64 -6.16 8.04
C ASP A 240 -11.36 -5.57 8.68
N PRO A 241 -11.49 -4.51 9.50
CA PRO A 241 -10.36 -3.89 10.17
C PRO A 241 -9.65 -4.81 11.18
N GLU A 242 -10.35 -5.79 11.78
CA GLU A 242 -9.74 -6.70 12.75
C GLU A 242 -8.83 -7.73 12.06
N GLN A 243 -9.30 -8.31 10.96
CA GLN A 243 -8.48 -9.19 10.12
C GLN A 243 -7.29 -8.43 9.54
N PHE A 244 -7.54 -7.25 8.97
CA PHE A 244 -6.48 -6.42 8.41
C PHE A 244 -5.41 -6.06 9.44
N ASN A 245 -5.81 -5.73 10.67
CA ASN A 245 -4.87 -5.46 11.75
C ASN A 245 -4.05 -6.70 12.17
N LYS A 246 -4.63 -7.90 12.12
CA LYS A 246 -3.89 -9.15 12.35
C LYS A 246 -2.84 -9.40 11.26
N GLU A 247 -3.20 -9.14 10.00
CA GLU A 247 -2.27 -9.25 8.87
C GLU A 247 -1.12 -8.25 9.01
N LEU A 248 -1.41 -7.01 9.40
CA LEU A 248 -0.40 -5.99 9.69
C LEU A 248 0.53 -6.36 10.87
N GLN A 249 0.03 -7.07 11.88
CA GLN A 249 0.84 -7.56 13.02
C GLN A 249 1.68 -8.78 12.67
N ALA A 250 1.33 -9.52 11.62
CA ALA A 250 2.10 -10.67 11.14
C ALA A 250 3.31 -10.26 10.30
N LEU A 251 3.46 -8.97 9.99
CA LEU A 251 4.61 -8.45 9.25
C LEU A 251 5.85 -8.38 10.13
N ASP A 252 6.98 -8.73 9.55
CA ASP A 252 8.31 -8.54 10.16
C ASP A 252 8.74 -7.05 10.21
N VAL A 253 7.89 -6.14 9.72
CA VAL A 253 8.08 -4.69 9.74
C VAL A 253 6.94 -4.00 10.49
N PRO A 254 7.21 -2.95 11.29
CA PRO A 254 6.16 -2.21 11.97
C PRO A 254 5.13 -1.65 10.97
N ALA A 255 3.85 -1.94 11.20
CA ALA A 255 2.77 -1.56 10.29
C ALA A 255 2.73 -0.06 9.94
N GLY A 256 3.06 0.83 10.88
CA GLY A 256 3.11 2.28 10.65
C GLY A 256 4.25 2.73 9.71
N GLU A 257 5.23 1.87 9.45
CA GLU A 257 6.34 2.12 8.52
C GLU A 257 6.01 1.64 7.10
N VAL A 258 4.97 0.80 6.94
CA VAL A 258 4.53 0.32 5.63
C VAL A 258 3.70 1.37 4.93
N ARG A 259 4.12 1.74 3.73
CA ARG A 259 3.44 2.72 2.88
C ARG A 259 2.72 2.04 1.73
N HIS A 260 1.49 2.45 1.49
CA HIS A 260 0.65 2.00 0.40
C HIS A 260 0.49 3.10 -0.67
N PRO A 261 0.61 2.78 -1.97
CA PRO A 261 0.41 3.74 -3.05
C PRO A 261 -1.08 4.00 -3.32
N ALA A 262 -1.63 5.06 -2.74
CA ALA A 262 -3.02 5.48 -2.92
C ALA A 262 -3.18 6.34 -4.20
N VAL A 263 -4.15 5.99 -5.04
CA VAL A 263 -4.40 6.65 -6.33
C VAL A 263 -5.61 7.60 -6.26
N PHE A 264 -5.36 8.89 -6.40
CA PHE A 264 -6.37 9.95 -6.23
C PHE A 264 -6.92 10.52 -7.54
N GLY A 265 -6.33 10.18 -8.68
CA GLY A 265 -6.66 10.68 -10.00
C GLY A 265 -5.98 9.87 -11.11
N PRO A 266 -6.21 10.21 -12.39
CA PRO A 266 -5.56 9.56 -13.52
C PRO A 266 -4.03 9.57 -13.37
N LEU A 267 -3.37 8.45 -13.61
CA LEU A 267 -1.95 8.27 -13.34
C LEU A 267 -1.11 8.79 -14.51
N GLY A 268 -0.05 9.51 -14.18
CA GLY A 268 1.00 9.90 -15.11
C GLY A 268 2.35 9.81 -14.43
N ARG A 269 3.42 10.11 -15.15
CA ARG A 269 4.73 10.31 -14.56
C ARG A 269 5.31 11.62 -15.06
N ARG A 270 5.81 12.45 -14.14
CA ARG A 270 6.57 13.65 -14.50
C ARG A 270 8.03 13.30 -14.75
N ASP A 271 8.55 12.44 -13.88
CA ASP A 271 9.94 12.00 -13.86
C ASP A 271 9.98 10.48 -14.20
N PRO A 272 11.05 9.97 -14.83
CA PRO A 272 11.20 8.53 -15.05
C PRO A 272 11.24 7.73 -13.75
N LEU A 273 10.87 6.45 -13.81
CA LEU A 273 10.81 5.58 -12.63
C LEU A 273 12.21 5.14 -12.18
N THR A 274 13.02 4.61 -13.10
CA THR A 274 14.30 3.97 -12.82
C THR A 274 15.40 4.37 -13.80
N VAL A 275 15.10 5.19 -14.82
CA VAL A 275 16.13 5.73 -15.73
C VAL A 275 17.32 6.32 -14.98
N PRO A 276 17.17 7.22 -13.97
CA PRO A 276 18.32 7.77 -13.23
C PRO A 276 19.14 6.70 -12.49
N GLU A 277 18.47 5.67 -11.94
CA GLU A 277 19.15 4.55 -11.27
C GLU A 277 20.07 3.82 -12.26
N VAL A 278 19.58 3.59 -13.48
CA VAL A 278 20.32 2.89 -14.53
C VAL A 278 21.43 3.76 -15.12
N GLU A 279 21.17 5.06 -15.34
CA GLU A 279 22.21 6.00 -15.79
C GLU A 279 23.40 6.00 -14.84
N PHE A 280 23.15 6.07 -13.53
CA PHE A 280 24.21 6.02 -12.53
C PHE A 280 24.92 4.67 -12.54
N ALA A 281 24.19 3.55 -12.55
CA ALA A 281 24.78 2.21 -12.59
C ALA A 281 25.66 2.00 -13.83
N GLN A 282 25.21 2.44 -15.02
CA GLN A 282 25.98 2.39 -16.26
C GLN A 282 27.24 3.27 -16.21
N SER A 283 27.22 4.36 -15.45
CA SER A 283 28.39 5.25 -15.31
C SER A 283 29.53 4.63 -14.49
N VAL A 284 29.22 3.68 -13.60
CA VAL A 284 30.20 3.03 -12.71
C VAL A 284 30.49 1.57 -13.07
N ALA A 285 29.63 0.92 -13.86
CA ALA A 285 29.79 -0.47 -14.29
C ALA A 285 30.66 -0.60 -15.57
N GLN A 286 31.38 -1.72 -15.65
CA GLN A 286 32.11 -2.19 -16.83
C GLN A 286 31.37 -3.33 -17.57
N LYS A 287 30.23 -3.75 -17.02
CA LYS A 287 29.40 -4.87 -17.50
C LYS A 287 28.02 -4.37 -17.96
N PRO A 288 27.32 -5.11 -18.84
CA PRO A 288 25.91 -4.90 -19.14
C PRO A 288 25.06 -4.67 -17.90
N VAL A 289 24.16 -3.68 -17.92
CA VAL A 289 23.28 -3.34 -16.80
C VAL A 289 21.87 -3.84 -17.05
N LYS A 290 21.28 -4.48 -16.04
CA LYS A 290 19.87 -4.86 -15.96
C LYS A 290 19.16 -4.02 -14.91
N VAL A 291 17.89 -3.71 -15.16
CA VAL A 291 16.98 -3.11 -14.17
C VAL A 291 15.73 -3.98 -13.98
N SER A 292 15.22 -4.03 -12.75
CA SER A 292 13.96 -4.68 -12.41
C SER A 292 12.86 -3.66 -12.16
N LEU A 293 11.68 -3.90 -12.72
CA LEU A 293 10.46 -3.11 -12.55
C LEU A 293 9.35 -4.01 -11.99
N PRO A 294 8.49 -3.47 -11.12
CA PRO A 294 7.19 -4.06 -10.83
C PRO A 294 6.41 -4.38 -12.11
N GLY A 295 5.90 -5.60 -12.20
CA GLY A 295 5.05 -5.99 -13.31
C GLY A 295 3.70 -5.26 -13.31
N PRO A 296 3.06 -5.12 -14.49
CA PRO A 296 1.81 -4.38 -14.61
C PRO A 296 0.66 -4.97 -13.78
N TYR A 297 0.59 -6.29 -13.65
CA TYR A 297 -0.48 -6.95 -12.91
C TYR A 297 -0.30 -6.75 -11.40
N LEU A 298 0.92 -6.94 -10.89
CA LEU A 298 1.28 -6.56 -9.53
C LEU A 298 0.93 -5.10 -9.22
N LEU A 299 1.38 -4.15 -10.04
CA LEU A 299 1.09 -2.73 -9.80
C LEU A 299 -0.41 -2.45 -9.80
N THR A 300 -1.16 -3.04 -10.72
CA THR A 300 -2.62 -2.89 -10.78
C THR A 300 -3.28 -3.41 -9.51
N ARG A 301 -2.89 -4.60 -9.03
CA ARG A 301 -3.42 -5.16 -7.77
C ARG A 301 -3.02 -4.35 -6.54
N THR A 302 -1.82 -3.79 -6.55
CA THR A 302 -1.30 -3.00 -5.43
C THR A 302 -1.92 -1.61 -5.38
N MET A 303 -2.23 -0.98 -6.52
CA MET A 303 -2.73 0.39 -6.58
C MET A 303 -4.26 0.50 -6.66
N TRP A 304 -4.96 -0.61 -6.93
CA TRP A 304 -6.42 -0.63 -6.94
C TRP A 304 -6.99 -0.76 -5.53
N MET A 305 -7.63 0.29 -5.04
CA MET A 305 -8.42 0.27 -3.81
C MET A 305 -9.79 0.90 -4.05
N GLU A 306 -10.87 0.13 -3.90
CA GLU A 306 -12.23 0.63 -4.11
C GLU A 306 -12.56 1.88 -3.26
N CYS A 307 -11.96 2.05 -2.08
CA CYS A 307 -12.25 3.21 -1.22
C CYS A 307 -11.48 4.49 -1.60
N ILE A 308 -10.61 4.43 -2.62
CA ILE A 308 -9.74 5.53 -3.05
C ILE A 308 -9.80 5.71 -4.57
N SER A 309 -9.46 4.64 -5.30
CA SER A 309 -9.24 4.66 -6.75
C SER A 309 -10.54 4.76 -7.56
N ASP A 310 -11.69 4.38 -6.97
CA ASP A 310 -13.02 4.41 -7.61
C ASP A 310 -13.53 5.83 -7.96
N ARG A 311 -12.84 6.86 -7.44
CA ARG A 311 -13.08 8.26 -7.80
C ARG A 311 -12.38 8.65 -9.10
N ALA A 312 -11.26 8.00 -9.39
CA ALA A 312 -10.40 8.29 -10.52
C ALA A 312 -10.68 7.38 -11.71
N TYR A 313 -11.13 6.16 -11.44
CA TYR A 313 -11.33 5.11 -12.42
C TYR A 313 -12.59 4.31 -12.09
N ASP A 314 -13.31 3.88 -13.13
CA ASP A 314 -14.53 3.08 -12.96
C ASP A 314 -14.23 1.67 -12.40
N ASP A 315 -13.09 1.09 -12.79
CA ASP A 315 -12.63 -0.24 -12.41
C ASP A 315 -11.10 -0.36 -12.47
N ARG A 316 -10.57 -1.51 -12.01
CA ARG A 316 -9.13 -1.79 -11.99
C ARG A 316 -8.55 -1.91 -13.40
N GLU A 317 -9.36 -2.31 -14.38
CA GLU A 317 -8.99 -2.44 -15.77
C GLU A 317 -8.70 -1.06 -16.37
N ALA A 318 -9.51 -0.05 -16.04
CA ALA A 318 -9.26 1.35 -16.41
C ALA A 318 -7.98 1.90 -15.77
N LEU A 319 -7.71 1.59 -14.50
CA LEU A 319 -6.43 1.91 -13.85
C LEU A 319 -5.25 1.24 -14.58
N ALA A 320 -5.41 -0.03 -14.95
CA ALA A 320 -4.37 -0.81 -15.60
C ALA A 320 -3.94 -0.23 -16.95
N VAL A 321 -4.84 0.45 -17.68
CA VAL A 321 -4.49 1.15 -18.94
C VAL A 321 -3.40 2.19 -18.70
N ASP A 322 -3.50 2.98 -17.62
CA ASP A 322 -2.48 3.99 -17.31
C ASP A 322 -1.19 3.35 -16.80
N ILE A 323 -1.27 2.28 -16.00
CA ILE A 323 -0.10 1.50 -15.56
C ILE A 323 0.67 0.93 -16.75
N VAL A 324 -0.04 0.32 -17.71
CA VAL A 324 0.56 -0.21 -18.94
C VAL A 324 1.24 0.91 -19.71
N ARG A 325 0.58 2.07 -19.89
CA ARG A 325 1.16 3.22 -20.57
C ARG A 325 2.46 3.66 -19.89
N ILE A 326 2.43 3.87 -18.57
CA ILE A 326 3.58 4.30 -17.77
C ILE A 326 4.76 3.33 -17.90
N LEU A 327 4.52 2.03 -17.78
CA LEU A 327 5.57 1.02 -17.92
C LEU A 327 6.13 0.96 -19.34
N ARG A 328 5.28 1.10 -20.37
CA ARG A 328 5.75 1.17 -21.76
C ARG A 328 6.63 2.39 -22.01
N GLU A 329 6.23 3.53 -21.45
CA GLU A 329 7.05 4.74 -21.50
C GLU A 329 8.41 4.51 -20.82
N GLU A 330 8.42 3.90 -19.64
CA GLU A 330 9.66 3.62 -18.91
C GLU A 330 10.57 2.66 -19.67
N VAL A 331 10.04 1.54 -20.18
CA VAL A 331 10.77 0.58 -21.02
C VAL A 331 11.40 1.29 -22.22
N ALA A 332 10.64 2.14 -22.91
CA ALA A 332 11.16 2.85 -24.08
C ALA A 332 12.38 3.72 -23.71
N HIS A 333 12.31 4.48 -22.61
CA HIS A 333 13.42 5.32 -22.16
C HIS A 333 14.62 4.48 -21.72
N LEU A 334 14.40 3.40 -20.95
CA LEU A 334 15.46 2.45 -20.55
C LEU A 334 16.16 1.83 -21.76
N LEU A 335 15.39 1.40 -22.76
CA LEU A 335 15.97 0.79 -23.96
C LEU A 335 16.73 1.81 -24.82
N ALA A 336 16.25 3.06 -24.88
CA ALA A 336 16.87 4.17 -25.62
C ALA A 336 18.20 4.66 -24.99
N GLN A 337 18.44 4.40 -23.71
CA GLN A 337 19.73 4.64 -23.05
C GLN A 337 20.66 3.41 -23.03
N GLY A 338 20.29 2.33 -23.74
CA GLY A 338 21.13 1.15 -23.88
C GLY A 338 21.10 0.18 -22.69
N THR A 339 20.06 0.20 -21.85
CA THR A 339 19.87 -0.80 -20.77
C THR A 339 19.78 -2.21 -21.35
N SER A 340 20.66 -3.14 -20.97
CA SER A 340 20.74 -4.45 -21.64
C SER A 340 19.53 -5.34 -21.39
N ILE A 341 18.98 -5.36 -20.19
CA ILE A 341 17.74 -6.10 -19.88
C ILE A 341 16.83 -5.23 -19.02
N VAL A 342 15.56 -5.14 -19.40
CA VAL A 342 14.46 -4.65 -18.55
C VAL A 342 13.65 -5.85 -18.08
N GLN A 343 13.63 -6.08 -16.77
CA GLN A 343 12.92 -7.17 -16.14
C GLN A 343 11.62 -6.67 -15.52
N PHE A 344 10.54 -7.43 -15.68
CA PHE A 344 9.31 -7.29 -14.90
C PHE A 344 9.22 -8.38 -13.85
N ASP A 345 8.87 -8.08 -12.60
CA ASP A 345 8.60 -9.13 -11.61
C ASP A 345 7.13 -9.18 -11.22
N GLU A 346 6.59 -10.39 -11.34
CA GLU A 346 5.20 -10.73 -11.11
C GLU A 346 5.09 -11.87 -10.07
N PRO A 347 5.58 -11.68 -8.82
CA PRO A 347 5.49 -12.70 -7.78
C PRO A 347 4.03 -13.09 -7.48
N VAL A 348 3.09 -12.17 -7.70
CA VAL A 348 1.65 -12.38 -7.48
C VAL A 348 1.03 -13.43 -8.42
N LEU A 349 1.69 -13.80 -9.52
CA LEU A 349 1.19 -14.88 -10.40
C LEU A 349 1.18 -16.24 -9.68
N THR A 350 2.18 -16.54 -8.86
CA THR A 350 2.20 -17.80 -8.10
C THR A 350 1.21 -17.78 -6.95
N GLU A 351 0.94 -16.60 -6.39
CA GLU A 351 -0.13 -16.42 -5.42
C GLU A 351 -1.51 -16.66 -6.03
N VAL A 352 -1.75 -16.18 -7.26
CA VAL A 352 -2.97 -16.51 -7.99
C VAL A 352 -3.11 -18.03 -8.16
N LEU A 353 -2.03 -18.76 -8.36
CA LEU A 353 -2.10 -20.22 -8.51
C LEU A 353 -2.22 -20.99 -7.20
N TYR A 354 -1.49 -20.57 -6.16
CA TYR A 354 -1.20 -21.41 -4.99
C TYR A 354 -1.59 -20.78 -3.66
N GLY A 355 -2.08 -19.53 -3.65
CA GLY A 355 -2.56 -18.88 -2.43
C GLY A 355 -3.77 -19.61 -1.82
N GLU A 356 -3.82 -19.68 -0.49
CA GLU A 356 -4.80 -20.48 0.28
C GLU A 356 -6.27 -20.06 0.07
N GLN A 357 -6.53 -18.91 -0.55
CA GLN A 357 -7.87 -18.44 -0.92
C GLN A 357 -8.19 -18.81 -2.39
N GLY A 358 -8.40 -20.10 -2.65
CA GLY A 358 -8.86 -20.62 -3.95
C GLY A 358 -10.27 -20.16 -4.38
N GLN A 359 -10.88 -19.18 -3.68
CA GLN A 359 -12.20 -18.59 -3.98
C GLN A 359 -12.24 -17.05 -3.92
N GLY A 360 -11.09 -16.38 -3.99
CA GLY A 360 -10.99 -14.92 -3.88
C GLY A 360 -10.79 -14.43 -2.44
N GLY A 361 -10.03 -13.35 -2.28
CA GLY A 361 -9.65 -12.76 -0.99
C GLY A 361 -8.50 -11.77 -1.14
N ARG A 362 -8.32 -10.87 -0.16
CA ARG A 362 -7.19 -9.93 -0.07
C ARG A 362 -5.99 -10.66 0.51
N THR A 363 -4.81 -10.42 -0.03
CA THR A 363 -3.59 -11.11 0.39
C THR A 363 -2.43 -10.13 0.45
N PHE A 364 -1.79 -10.02 1.61
CA PHE A 364 -0.71 -9.06 1.84
C PHE A 364 0.62 -9.45 1.15
N MET A 365 0.64 -10.38 0.20
CA MET A 365 1.87 -10.66 -0.55
C MET A 365 2.28 -9.41 -1.32
N CYS A 366 3.45 -8.87 -0.97
CA CYS A 366 4.04 -7.69 -1.61
C CYS A 366 3.19 -6.39 -1.50
N GLY A 367 2.37 -6.26 -0.45
CA GLY A 367 1.56 -5.05 -0.22
C GLY A 367 0.34 -4.91 -1.14
N ALA A 368 -0.08 -5.98 -1.82
CA ALA A 368 -1.23 -5.98 -2.71
C ALA A 368 -2.55 -6.04 -1.90
N LEU A 369 -3.35 -4.97 -1.89
CA LEU A 369 -4.64 -4.94 -1.17
C LEU A 369 -5.85 -5.29 -2.05
N GLY A 370 -5.62 -5.67 -3.30
CA GLY A 370 -6.68 -5.91 -4.27
C GLY A 370 -7.46 -7.21 -4.06
N GLU A 371 -8.79 -7.12 -4.18
CA GLU A 371 -9.68 -8.27 -4.37
C GLU A 371 -9.30 -9.05 -5.65
N ARG A 372 -9.44 -10.38 -5.58
CA ARG A 372 -9.05 -11.30 -6.64
C ARG A 372 -10.29 -11.95 -7.27
N GLY A 373 -10.37 -11.97 -8.60
CA GLY A 373 -11.34 -12.74 -9.37
C GLY A 373 -11.01 -14.24 -9.49
N ALA A 374 -11.69 -14.95 -10.38
CA ALA A 374 -11.41 -16.36 -10.63
C ALA A 374 -9.97 -16.55 -11.17
N GLN A 375 -9.32 -17.68 -10.84
CA GLN A 375 -7.93 -17.93 -11.23
C GLN A 375 -7.67 -17.71 -12.73
N ASP A 376 -8.49 -18.30 -13.59
CA ASP A 376 -8.31 -18.21 -15.04
C ASP A 376 -8.52 -16.78 -15.56
N GLU A 377 -9.45 -16.03 -14.96
CA GLU A 377 -9.71 -14.62 -15.30
C GLU A 377 -8.53 -13.73 -14.90
N GLU A 378 -7.97 -13.95 -13.71
CA GLU A 378 -6.81 -13.21 -13.21
C GLU A 378 -5.55 -13.49 -14.03
N LEU A 379 -5.31 -14.76 -14.40
CA LEU A 379 -4.18 -15.13 -15.26
C LEU A 379 -4.34 -14.56 -16.67
N ALA A 380 -5.55 -14.59 -17.23
CA ALA A 380 -5.83 -13.98 -18.53
C ALA A 380 -5.63 -12.46 -18.49
N PHE A 381 -6.06 -11.80 -17.41
CA PHE A 381 -5.84 -10.38 -17.22
C PHE A 381 -4.34 -10.06 -17.10
N ALA A 382 -3.61 -10.77 -16.26
CA ALA A 382 -2.17 -10.59 -16.11
C ALA A 382 -1.40 -10.82 -17.42
N GLN A 383 -1.76 -11.88 -18.16
CA GLN A 383 -1.24 -12.15 -19.49
C GLN A 383 -1.48 -10.97 -20.42
N HIS A 384 -2.71 -10.46 -20.49
CA HIS A 384 -3.07 -9.34 -21.35
C HIS A 384 -2.26 -8.09 -21.05
N LEU A 385 -2.07 -7.76 -19.77
CA LEU A 385 -1.26 -6.61 -19.36
C LEU A 385 0.21 -6.76 -19.75
N LEU A 386 0.80 -7.95 -19.52
CA LEU A 386 2.19 -8.24 -19.90
C LEU A 386 2.38 -8.21 -21.43
N GLU A 387 1.44 -8.76 -22.20
CA GLU A 387 1.44 -8.66 -23.66
C GLU A 387 1.45 -7.19 -24.10
N GLN A 388 0.54 -6.37 -23.56
CA GLN A 388 0.48 -4.95 -23.91
C GLN A 388 1.76 -4.20 -23.54
N VAL A 389 2.34 -4.43 -22.35
CA VAL A 389 3.57 -3.74 -21.94
C VAL A 389 4.76 -4.14 -22.81
N THR A 390 4.89 -5.42 -23.15
CA THR A 390 6.07 -5.95 -23.86
C THR A 390 5.99 -5.85 -25.39
N GLN A 391 4.79 -5.63 -25.95
CA GLN A 391 4.59 -5.60 -27.39
C GLN A 391 5.39 -4.48 -28.09
N GLY A 392 6.10 -4.85 -29.15
CA GLY A 392 6.84 -3.93 -30.02
C GLY A 392 8.26 -3.60 -29.54
N PHE A 393 8.69 -4.11 -28.38
CA PHE A 393 10.06 -3.96 -27.88
C PHE A 393 10.94 -5.17 -28.22
N PRO A 394 12.28 -5.03 -28.22
CA PRO A 394 13.22 -6.12 -28.50
C PRO A 394 13.09 -7.24 -27.47
N THR A 395 12.65 -8.42 -27.91
CA THR A 395 12.36 -9.58 -27.05
C THR A 395 13.56 -9.98 -26.20
N ASP A 396 14.76 -9.99 -26.79
CA ASP A 396 16.02 -10.38 -26.17
C ASP A 396 16.48 -9.45 -25.03
N ARG A 397 15.88 -8.26 -24.92
CA ARG A 397 16.16 -7.27 -23.87
C ARG A 397 15.06 -7.18 -22.83
N LEU A 398 14.06 -8.06 -22.89
CA LEU A 398 12.98 -8.15 -21.92
C LEU A 398 13.05 -9.45 -21.13
N ALA A 399 12.79 -9.35 -19.82
CA ALA A 399 12.74 -10.49 -18.93
C ALA A 399 11.47 -10.48 -18.07
N LEU A 400 11.00 -11.67 -17.70
CA LEU A 400 9.96 -11.85 -16.68
C LEU A 400 10.53 -12.67 -15.52
N HIS A 401 10.45 -12.13 -14.32
CA HIS A 401 10.69 -12.86 -13.09
C HIS A 401 9.37 -13.28 -12.44
N VAL A 402 9.28 -14.56 -12.06
CA VAL A 402 8.20 -15.08 -11.23
C VAL A 402 8.82 -15.89 -10.10
N CYS A 403 8.43 -15.58 -8.86
CA CYS A 403 8.81 -16.31 -7.65
C CYS A 403 7.58 -16.54 -6.75
N ARG A 404 7.82 -17.14 -5.58
CA ARG A 404 6.81 -17.37 -4.53
C ARG A 404 6.93 -16.37 -3.37
N GLY A 405 7.62 -15.25 -3.61
CA GLY A 405 7.94 -14.24 -2.61
C GLY A 405 9.09 -14.65 -1.68
N ASN A 406 9.64 -13.66 -0.97
CA ASN A 406 10.79 -13.81 -0.07
C ASN A 406 10.56 -13.07 1.28
N TRP A 407 9.29 -12.96 1.70
CA TRP A 407 8.87 -12.13 2.83
C TRP A 407 9.14 -12.76 4.21
N THR A 408 9.53 -14.03 4.25
CA THR A 408 9.84 -14.75 5.49
C THR A 408 11.05 -15.65 5.30
N THR A 409 11.84 -15.81 6.36
CA THR A 409 12.92 -16.81 6.40
C THR A 409 12.41 -18.22 6.71
N ASP A 410 11.15 -18.36 7.10
CA ASP A 410 10.50 -19.66 7.32
C ASP A 410 9.90 -20.20 6.02
N GLU A 411 10.65 -21.08 5.36
CA GLU A 411 10.25 -21.74 4.11
C GLU A 411 8.92 -22.51 4.20
N SER A 412 8.47 -22.90 5.40
CA SER A 412 7.19 -23.61 5.56
C SER A 412 5.98 -22.69 5.39
N SER A 413 6.18 -21.38 5.52
CA SER A 413 5.16 -20.35 5.35
C SER A 413 5.12 -19.80 3.91
N ALA A 414 6.06 -20.19 3.03
CA ALA A 414 6.12 -19.75 1.64
C ALA A 414 5.24 -20.60 0.71
N LEU A 415 4.79 -20.00 -0.40
CA LEU A 415 3.99 -20.72 -1.40
C LEU A 415 4.80 -21.87 -2.03
N SER A 416 4.12 -22.97 -2.33
CA SER A 416 4.70 -24.18 -2.94
C SER A 416 3.91 -24.59 -4.17
N GLY A 417 4.60 -25.04 -5.23
CA GLY A 417 3.98 -25.40 -6.51
C GLY A 417 4.94 -25.20 -7.69
N GLY A 418 4.68 -25.87 -8.82
CA GLY A 418 5.49 -25.77 -10.04
C GLY A 418 5.18 -24.54 -10.90
N TYR A 419 5.67 -24.52 -12.14
CA TYR A 419 5.35 -23.46 -13.09
C TYR A 419 4.51 -23.92 -14.29
N ALA A 420 4.19 -25.21 -14.39
CA ALA A 420 3.42 -25.77 -15.50
C ALA A 420 2.13 -24.96 -15.83
N PRO A 421 1.33 -24.47 -14.85
CA PRO A 421 0.15 -23.66 -15.16
C PRO A 421 0.45 -22.30 -15.80
N LEU A 422 1.66 -21.75 -15.65
CA LEU A 422 2.07 -20.47 -16.25
C LEU A 422 2.71 -20.63 -17.63
N VAL A 423 3.00 -21.85 -18.08
CA VAL A 423 3.61 -22.10 -19.40
C VAL A 423 2.82 -21.47 -20.56
N PRO A 424 1.47 -21.51 -20.60
CA PRO A 424 0.71 -20.80 -21.62
C PRO A 424 0.96 -19.29 -21.62
N LEU A 425 0.97 -18.66 -20.44
CA LEU A 425 1.28 -17.23 -20.27
C LEU A 425 2.71 -16.94 -20.75
N PHE A 426 3.70 -17.71 -20.31
CA PHE A 426 5.11 -17.52 -20.71
C PHE A 426 5.34 -17.63 -22.22
N ARG A 427 4.56 -18.46 -22.92
CA ARG A 427 4.64 -18.60 -24.38
C ARG A 427 3.99 -17.45 -25.14
N SER A 428 3.07 -16.72 -24.52
CA SER A 428 2.29 -15.68 -25.18
C SER A 428 2.97 -14.30 -25.12
N ILE A 429 3.72 -14.03 -24.07
CA ILE A 429 4.35 -12.73 -23.81
C ILE A 429 5.67 -12.54 -24.58
N ASN A 430 6.00 -11.30 -24.93
CA ASN A 430 7.19 -10.95 -25.70
C ASN A 430 8.42 -10.75 -24.80
N VAL A 431 8.89 -11.81 -24.14
CA VAL A 431 10.11 -11.78 -23.30
C VAL A 431 11.12 -12.84 -23.74
N GLY A 432 12.40 -12.49 -23.74
CA GLY A 432 13.50 -13.36 -24.16
C GLY A 432 14.10 -14.16 -23.01
N THR A 433 13.90 -13.71 -21.77
CA THR A 433 14.44 -14.36 -20.57
C THR A 433 13.35 -14.59 -19.53
N LEU A 434 13.22 -15.82 -19.04
CA LEU A 434 12.43 -16.15 -17.85
C LEU A 434 13.39 -16.37 -16.68
N ILE A 435 13.14 -15.69 -15.57
CA ILE A 435 13.95 -15.80 -14.35
C ILE A 435 13.08 -16.44 -13.29
N LEU A 436 13.34 -17.71 -12.99
CA LEU A 436 12.46 -18.54 -12.16
C LEU A 436 13.26 -19.12 -10.99
N GLU A 437 12.61 -19.24 -9.83
CA GLU A 437 13.15 -20.04 -8.71
C GLU A 437 13.10 -21.53 -9.08
N LEU A 438 14.26 -22.19 -9.24
CA LEU A 438 14.33 -23.64 -9.52
C LEU A 438 15.22 -24.40 -8.54
N CYS A 439 15.90 -23.70 -7.62
CA CYS A 439 16.85 -24.30 -6.68
C CYS A 439 16.24 -24.66 -5.31
N THR A 440 14.97 -24.36 -5.09
CA THR A 440 14.28 -24.63 -3.82
C THR A 440 13.33 -25.81 -3.97
N PRO A 441 13.28 -26.78 -3.03
CA PRO A 441 12.35 -27.92 -3.13
C PRO A 441 10.87 -27.55 -3.25
N ARG A 442 10.46 -26.34 -2.80
CA ARG A 442 9.10 -25.80 -2.93
C ARG A 442 8.75 -25.36 -4.36
N ALA A 443 9.76 -24.97 -5.13
CA ALA A 443 9.61 -24.60 -6.52
C ALA A 443 9.80 -25.88 -7.33
N ALA A 444 8.68 -26.54 -7.64
CA ALA A 444 8.72 -27.72 -8.51
C ALA A 444 9.14 -27.32 -9.94
N GLU A 445 9.36 -28.33 -10.77
CA GLU A 445 9.84 -28.18 -12.14
C GLU A 445 8.80 -27.49 -13.07
N LEU A 446 9.22 -27.24 -14.32
CA LEU A 446 8.39 -26.73 -15.41
C LEU A 446 7.53 -27.81 -16.10
N ASP A 447 7.63 -29.08 -15.67
CA ASP A 447 7.07 -30.27 -16.33
C ASP A 447 5.58 -30.55 -16.06
#